data_AF-A0A6M0BQX5-F1
#
_entry.id   AF-A0A6M0BQX5-F1
#
_cell.length_a   1.000
_cell.length_b   1.000
_cell.length_c   1.000
_cell.angle_alpha   90.00
_cell.angle_beta   90.00
_cell.angle_gamma   90.00
#
_symmetry.space_group_name_H-M   'P 1'
#
loop_
_entity.id
_entity.type
_entity.pdbx_description
1 polymer ?
#
loop_
_entity_poly.entity_id
_entity_poly.type
_entity_poly.pdbx_seq_one_letter_code
_entity_poly.pdbx_strand_id
1 'polypeptide(L)'
;MKEGSYFVMEVPYVNNIIKNFRVDVFAHVTCSWYTANAIIAAFEKANLELVSLEVDLDYRGGSFIAIGKKQDKVTFLKPEFQEWKEREKEELSGDRFIDFRERLNELRDEIRAKINELLNEGMTIWGYGAGIKTSTILNWLGLGNKEIGIICDRDPNKHGKIIPVVNIPVRPVEELFNQSEPIAVIILAIDHVKEIEATLLKELKAGSTIIHLLPEFKIVSL
;
A
#
# COMPACT_ATOMS: atom_id res chain seq x y z
N MET A 1 0.28 16.56 28.25
CA MET A 1 -0.55 15.37 28.58
C MET A 1 -1.00 15.46 30.02
N LYS A 2 -2.22 15.01 30.35
CA LYS A 2 -2.70 14.94 31.74
C LYS A 2 -1.92 13.86 32.49
N GLU A 3 -1.80 14.00 33.81
CA GLU A 3 -1.22 12.96 34.64
C GLU A 3 -2.00 11.64 34.49
N GLY A 4 -1.30 10.51 34.45
CA GLY A 4 -1.89 9.19 34.21
C GLY A 4 -2.40 8.91 32.78
N SER A 5 -2.26 9.86 31.85
CA SER A 5 -2.68 9.65 30.45
C SER A 5 -1.59 9.02 29.59
N TYR A 6 -2.04 8.28 28.58
CA TYR A 6 -1.20 7.67 27.55
C TYR A 6 -1.41 8.38 26.20
N PHE A 7 -0.36 8.44 25.42
CA PHE A 7 -0.35 8.82 24.03
C PHE A 7 -0.17 7.55 23.20
N VAL A 8 -1.05 7.35 22.23
CA VAL A 8 -1.01 6.19 21.32
C VAL A 8 -0.82 6.72 19.91
N MET A 9 0.14 6.15 19.20
CA MET A 9 0.46 6.50 17.83
C MET A 9 0.53 5.23 16.99
N GLU A 10 -0.26 5.17 15.93
CA GLU A 10 -0.22 4.10 14.93
C GLU A 10 0.32 4.68 13.61
N VAL A 11 1.44 4.12 13.12
CA VAL A 11 2.15 4.65 11.94
C VAL A 11 2.73 3.53 11.07
N PRO A 12 2.85 3.73 9.75
CA PRO A 12 3.41 2.71 8.85
C PRO A 12 4.85 2.33 9.21
N TYR A 13 5.14 1.02 9.15
CA TYR A 13 6.48 0.49 9.40
C TYR A 13 7.30 0.36 8.11
N VAL A 14 8.42 1.08 8.03
CA VAL A 14 9.33 1.09 6.86
C VAL A 14 9.76 -0.30 6.41
N ASN A 15 10.17 -1.18 7.32
CA ASN A 15 10.61 -2.53 6.93
C ASN A 15 9.50 -3.31 6.24
N ASN A 16 8.26 -3.17 6.71
CA ASN A 16 7.14 -3.87 6.10
C ASN A 16 6.78 -3.26 4.74
N ILE A 17 6.95 -1.95 4.56
CA ILE A 17 6.82 -1.29 3.26
C ILE A 17 7.82 -1.86 2.25
N ILE A 18 9.08 -2.04 2.66
CA ILE A 18 10.15 -2.59 1.83
C ILE A 18 9.88 -4.05 1.49
N LYS A 19 9.61 -4.89 2.49
CA LYS A 19 9.36 -6.33 2.31
C LYS A 19 8.17 -6.61 1.39
N ASN A 20 7.16 -5.74 1.41
CA ASN A 20 5.92 -5.91 0.66
C ASN A 20 5.80 -4.99 -0.56
N PHE A 21 6.89 -4.32 -0.97
CA PHE A 21 6.91 -3.46 -2.15
C PHE A 21 5.81 -2.39 -2.17
N ARG A 22 5.40 -1.88 -1.00
CA ARG A 22 4.26 -0.97 -0.81
C ARG A 22 4.52 0.46 -1.31
N VAL A 23 4.88 0.62 -2.58
CA VAL A 23 5.15 1.93 -3.20
C VAL A 23 3.94 2.86 -3.18
N ASP A 24 2.75 2.28 -3.09
CA ASP A 24 1.47 2.96 -3.00
C ASP A 24 1.35 3.87 -1.75
N VAL A 25 2.16 3.63 -0.72
CA VAL A 25 2.17 4.45 0.51
C VAL A 25 2.96 5.76 0.36
N PHE A 26 3.74 5.93 -0.70
CA PHE A 26 4.46 7.17 -1.03
C PHE A 26 3.52 8.18 -1.72
N ALA A 27 2.48 8.60 -1.00
CA ALA A 27 1.51 9.59 -1.45
C ALA A 27 1.68 10.91 -0.67
N HIS A 28 1.30 12.04 -1.27
CA HIS A 28 1.49 13.37 -0.67
C HIS A 28 0.85 13.57 0.71
N VAL A 29 -0.19 12.80 1.05
CA VAL A 29 -0.83 12.84 2.38
C VAL A 29 0.00 12.19 3.49
N THR A 30 1.02 11.41 3.13
CA THR A 30 1.93 10.76 4.06
C THR A 30 3.30 11.37 3.93
N CYS A 31 3.74 12.13 4.94
CA CYS A 31 5.02 12.84 4.92
C CYS A 31 6.11 12.12 5.72
N SER A 32 5.80 11.01 6.38
CA SER A 32 6.74 10.30 7.24
C SER A 32 6.43 8.81 7.28
N TRP A 33 7.48 8.00 7.22
CA TRP A 33 7.45 6.55 7.41
C TRP A 33 8.43 6.23 8.52
N TYR A 34 8.01 5.38 9.45
CA TYR A 34 8.67 5.26 10.74
C TYR A 34 9.47 3.97 10.86
N THR A 35 10.62 4.09 11.50
CA THR A 35 11.42 3.01 12.06
C THR A 35 11.25 3.01 13.58
N ALA A 36 11.48 1.89 14.25
CA ALA A 36 11.51 1.81 15.70
C ALA A 36 12.52 2.80 16.27
N ASN A 37 13.71 2.92 15.66
CA ASN A 37 14.71 3.90 16.09
C ASN A 37 14.18 5.36 16.00
N ALA A 38 13.45 5.70 14.94
CA ALA A 38 12.84 7.03 14.79
C ALA A 38 11.74 7.28 15.84
N ILE A 39 10.91 6.28 16.13
CA ILE A 39 9.86 6.37 17.17
C ILE A 39 10.49 6.58 18.54
N ILE A 40 11.48 5.76 18.91
CA ILE A 40 12.19 5.87 20.18
C ILE A 40 12.78 7.27 20.35
N ALA A 41 13.48 7.77 19.33
CA ALA A 41 14.08 9.10 19.36
C ALA A 41 13.03 10.23 19.43
N ALA A 42 11.89 10.07 18.75
CA ALA A 42 10.80 11.04 18.77
C ALA A 42 10.14 11.14 20.15
N PHE A 43 9.90 10.00 20.81
CA PHE A 43 9.32 9.96 22.16
C PHE A 43 10.26 10.57 23.19
N GLU A 44 11.54 10.23 23.13
CA GLU A 44 12.58 10.82 23.99
C GLU A 44 12.63 12.34 23.82
N LYS A 45 12.69 12.84 22.57
CA LYS A 45 12.71 14.28 22.28
C LYS A 45 11.43 15.00 22.71
N ALA A 46 10.30 14.30 22.78
CA ALA A 46 9.02 14.82 23.25
C ALA A 46 8.84 14.74 24.78
N ASN A 47 9.85 14.28 25.54
CA ASN A 47 9.75 13.97 26.97
C ASN A 47 8.63 12.96 27.29
N LEU A 48 8.53 11.94 26.44
CA LEU A 48 7.63 10.80 26.62
C LEU A 48 8.44 9.53 26.86
N GLU A 49 8.06 8.77 27.89
CA GLU A 49 8.54 7.40 28.08
C GLU A 49 7.78 6.51 27.10
N LEU A 50 8.51 5.81 26.22
CA LEU A 50 7.93 4.75 25.39
C LEU A 50 7.64 3.54 26.30
N VAL A 51 6.37 3.19 26.41
CA VAL A 51 5.87 2.14 27.30
C VAL A 51 5.78 0.81 26.57
N SER A 52 5.24 0.81 25.35
CA SER A 52 5.13 -0.34 24.45
C SER A 52 5.39 0.07 23.01
N LEU A 53 5.97 -0.85 22.24
CA LEU A 53 6.12 -0.74 20.79
C LEU A 53 5.82 -2.09 20.16
N GLU A 54 4.66 -2.19 19.52
CA GLU A 54 4.16 -3.39 18.87
C GLU A 54 4.04 -3.19 17.36
N VAL A 55 3.98 -4.28 16.60
CA VAL A 55 3.77 -4.26 15.15
C VAL A 55 2.55 -5.09 14.80
N ASP A 56 1.59 -4.48 14.11
CA ASP A 56 0.53 -5.18 13.39
C ASP A 56 0.95 -5.31 11.93
N LEU A 57 1.26 -6.52 11.49
CA LEU A 57 1.71 -6.79 10.11
C LEU A 57 0.55 -6.89 9.11
N ASP A 58 -0.66 -7.20 9.59
CA ASP A 58 -1.83 -7.43 8.74
C ASP A 58 -2.52 -6.11 8.39
N TYR A 59 -2.55 -5.17 9.33
CA TYR A 59 -3.24 -3.90 9.14
C TYR A 59 -2.52 -2.98 8.15
N ARG A 60 -3.20 -2.66 7.03
CA ARG A 60 -2.75 -1.71 5.98
C ARG A 60 -1.33 -1.96 5.46
N GLY A 61 -0.89 -3.21 5.49
CA GLY A 61 0.47 -3.60 5.11
C GLY A 61 1.53 -3.12 6.09
N GLY A 62 1.27 -3.23 7.39
CA GLY A 62 2.27 -3.14 8.44
C GLY A 62 2.36 -1.79 9.12
N SER A 63 1.99 -1.73 10.39
CA SER A 63 2.05 -0.52 11.20
C SER A 63 2.64 -0.80 12.58
N PHE A 64 3.41 0.16 13.09
CA PHE A 64 3.74 0.21 14.50
C PHE A 64 2.56 0.73 15.30
N ILE A 65 2.39 0.21 16.52
CA ILE A 65 1.56 0.77 17.58
C ILE A 65 2.52 1.16 18.72
N ALA A 66 2.74 2.45 18.88
CA ALA A 66 3.60 3.01 19.92
C ALA A 66 2.74 3.63 21.03
N ILE A 67 2.97 3.21 22.27
CA ILE A 67 2.28 3.73 23.45
C ILE A 67 3.31 4.41 24.33
N GLY A 68 3.06 5.66 24.71
CA GLY A 68 3.92 6.39 25.63
C GLY A 68 3.14 7.19 26.66
N LYS A 69 3.84 7.66 27.68
CA LYS A 69 3.28 8.50 28.74
C LYS A 69 4.24 9.63 29.07
N LYS A 70 3.73 10.69 29.69
CA LYS A 70 4.57 11.81 30.13
C LYS A 70 5.66 11.29 31.07
N GLN A 71 6.86 11.78 30.86
CA GLN A 71 8.03 11.44 31.65
C GLN A 71 8.49 12.65 32.45
N ASP A 72 8.53 12.52 33.78
CA ASP A 72 9.01 13.59 34.67
C ASP A 72 10.49 13.41 35.09
N LYS A 73 11.10 12.25 34.82
CA LYS A 73 12.52 11.93 35.12
C LYS A 73 13.14 11.13 33.99
N VAL A 74 14.43 11.31 33.73
CA VAL A 74 15.19 10.52 32.74
C VAL A 74 15.13 9.03 33.07
N THR A 75 14.75 8.21 32.10
CA THR A 75 14.71 6.74 32.17
C THR A 75 15.65 6.17 31.13
N PHE A 76 16.36 5.11 31.49
CA PHE A 76 17.15 4.36 30.51
C PHE A 76 16.23 3.65 29.52
N LEU A 77 16.72 3.47 28.29
CA LEU A 77 16.00 2.72 27.27
C LEU A 77 15.88 1.25 27.71
N LYS A 78 14.66 0.71 27.70
CA LYS A 78 14.41 -0.69 28.05
C LYS A 78 15.12 -1.64 27.07
N PRO A 79 15.58 -2.84 27.51
CA PRO A 79 16.26 -3.81 26.64
C PRO A 79 15.47 -4.18 25.38
N GLU A 80 14.16 -4.36 25.48
CA GLU A 80 13.26 -4.66 24.35
C GLU A 80 13.34 -3.63 23.21
N PHE A 81 13.61 -2.36 23.52
CA PHE A 81 13.76 -1.32 22.51
C PHE A 81 15.18 -1.27 21.93
N GLN A 82 16.19 -1.85 22.60
CA GLN A 82 17.52 -2.04 22.02
C GLN A 82 17.48 -3.16 20.97
N GLU A 83 16.77 -4.24 21.25
CA GLU A 83 16.57 -5.34 20.29
C GLU A 83 15.93 -4.84 19.00
N TRP A 84 14.97 -3.91 19.07
CA TRP A 84 14.41 -3.25 17.90
C TRP A 84 15.46 -2.51 17.07
N LYS A 85 16.34 -1.74 17.73
CA LYS A 85 17.41 -1.00 17.03
C LYS A 85 18.42 -1.94 16.39
N GLU A 86 18.74 -3.05 17.03
CA GLU A 86 19.66 -4.06 16.49
C GLU A 86 19.05 -4.76 15.27
N ARG A 87 17.79 -5.19 15.37
CA ARG A 87 17.06 -5.78 14.25
C ARG A 87 17.01 -4.85 13.04
N GLU A 88 16.67 -3.58 13.23
CA GLU A 88 16.56 -2.62 12.13
C GLU A 88 17.90 -2.31 11.46
N LYS A 89 19.04 -2.44 12.14
CA LYS A 89 20.36 -2.25 11.48
C LYS A 89 20.60 -3.25 10.35
N GLU A 90 20.14 -4.49 10.52
CA GLU A 90 20.28 -5.54 9.51
C GLU A 90 19.18 -5.45 8.45
N GLU A 91 17.95 -5.15 8.87
CA GLU A 91 16.78 -5.14 7.97
C GLU A 91 16.68 -3.86 7.12
N LEU A 92 17.21 -2.73 7.60
CA LEU A 92 17.10 -1.40 6.97
C LEU A 92 18.48 -0.80 6.64
N SER A 93 19.42 -1.64 6.21
CA SER A 93 20.74 -1.18 5.76
C SER A 93 20.66 -0.45 4.41
N GLY A 94 21.70 0.32 4.07
CA GLY A 94 21.78 1.01 2.77
C GLY A 94 21.65 0.04 1.58
N ASP A 95 22.30 -1.12 1.67
CA ASP A 95 22.24 -2.16 0.63
C ASP A 95 20.81 -2.69 0.44
N ARG A 96 20.05 -2.88 1.53
CA ARG A 96 18.64 -3.29 1.45
C ARG A 96 17.78 -2.28 0.69
N PHE A 97 18.04 -0.99 0.84
CA PHE A 97 17.33 0.04 0.07
C PHE A 97 17.73 0.05 -1.41
N ILE A 98 18.98 -0.28 -1.73
CA ILE A 98 19.45 -0.41 -3.11
C ILE A 98 18.77 -1.62 -3.77
N ASP A 99 18.82 -2.79 -3.12
CA ASP A 99 18.16 -4.01 -3.58
C ASP A 99 16.66 -3.79 -3.79
N PHE A 100 16.00 -3.14 -2.83
CA PHE A 100 14.59 -2.77 -2.92
C PHE A 100 14.28 -1.94 -4.15
N ARG A 101 15.06 -0.89 -4.41
CA ARG A 101 14.88 -0.03 -5.58
C ARG A 101 15.05 -0.81 -6.88
N GLU A 102 16.06 -1.69 -6.95
CA GLU A 102 16.32 -2.50 -8.13
C GLU A 102 15.16 -3.47 -8.40
N ARG A 103 14.71 -4.19 -7.37
CA ARG A 103 13.52 -5.06 -7.47
C ARG A 103 12.25 -4.30 -7.86
N LEU A 104 12.06 -3.08 -7.36
CA LEU A 104 10.92 -2.26 -7.77
C LEU A 104 10.98 -1.91 -9.27
N ASN A 105 12.15 -1.64 -9.82
CA ASN A 105 12.27 -1.37 -11.25
C ASN A 105 11.97 -2.63 -12.08
N GLU A 106 12.52 -3.78 -11.67
CA GLU A 106 12.24 -5.08 -12.31
C GLU A 106 10.74 -5.38 -12.29
N LEU A 107 10.11 -5.26 -11.11
CA LEU A 107 8.68 -5.51 -10.92
C LEU A 107 7.81 -4.56 -11.76
N ARG A 108 8.17 -3.27 -11.82
CA ARG A 108 7.47 -2.30 -12.66
C ARG A 108 7.51 -2.73 -14.13
N ASP A 109 8.69 -3.12 -14.61
CA ASP A 109 8.90 -3.48 -16.01
C ASP A 109 8.17 -4.78 -16.34
N GLU A 110 8.14 -5.75 -15.43
CA GLU A 110 7.34 -6.99 -15.53
C GLU A 110 5.84 -6.71 -15.62
N ILE A 111 5.29 -5.90 -14.70
CA ILE A 111 3.87 -5.51 -14.70
C ILE A 111 3.51 -4.83 -16.01
N ARG A 112 4.34 -3.89 -16.47
CA ARG A 112 4.10 -3.15 -17.72
C ARG A 112 4.16 -4.05 -18.94
N ALA A 113 5.11 -4.98 -18.98
CA ALA A 113 5.23 -5.95 -20.08
C ALA A 113 3.95 -6.77 -20.20
N LYS A 114 3.42 -7.27 -19.08
CA LYS A 114 2.17 -8.02 -19.09
C LYS A 114 0.96 -7.18 -19.50
N ILE A 115 0.84 -5.96 -18.98
CA ILE A 115 -0.26 -5.07 -19.35
C ILE A 115 -0.25 -4.81 -20.87
N ASN A 116 0.93 -4.58 -21.45
CA ASN A 116 1.07 -4.42 -22.89
C ASN A 116 0.72 -5.69 -23.67
N GLU A 117 1.09 -6.88 -23.18
CA GLU A 117 0.71 -8.15 -23.77
C GLU A 117 -0.82 -8.29 -23.85
N LEU A 118 -1.51 -8.07 -22.73
CA LEU A 118 -2.98 -8.14 -22.67
C LEU A 118 -3.64 -7.12 -23.63
N LEU A 119 -3.12 -5.89 -23.70
CA LEU A 119 -3.61 -4.89 -24.64
C LEU A 119 -3.41 -5.31 -26.11
N ASN A 120 -2.27 -5.93 -26.44
CA ASN A 120 -1.98 -6.43 -27.78
C ASN A 120 -2.87 -7.61 -28.18
N GLU A 121 -3.34 -8.38 -27.19
CA GLU A 121 -4.36 -9.42 -27.37
C GLU A 121 -5.79 -8.86 -27.52
N GLY A 122 -5.96 -7.54 -27.40
CA GLY A 122 -7.25 -6.88 -27.48
C GLY A 122 -8.06 -6.92 -26.18
N MET A 123 -7.45 -7.34 -25.07
CA MET A 123 -8.10 -7.37 -23.76
C MET A 123 -8.35 -5.95 -23.25
N THR A 124 -9.58 -5.69 -22.80
CA THR A 124 -9.91 -4.44 -22.11
C THR A 124 -9.40 -4.49 -20.68
N ILE A 125 -8.69 -3.44 -20.23
CA ILE A 125 -8.10 -3.39 -18.88
C ILE A 125 -8.73 -2.27 -18.06
N TRP A 126 -9.35 -2.62 -16.94
CA TRP A 126 -9.96 -1.70 -15.97
C TRP A 126 -9.29 -1.82 -14.60
N GLY A 127 -9.47 -0.83 -13.73
CA GLY A 127 -9.01 -0.87 -12.35
C GLY A 127 -10.13 -1.04 -11.34
N TYR A 128 -9.81 -1.56 -10.15
CA TYR A 128 -10.73 -1.64 -9.01
C TYR A 128 -10.10 -0.96 -7.78
N GLY A 129 -10.74 0.11 -7.31
CA GLY A 129 -10.32 0.92 -6.17
C GLY A 129 -9.77 2.27 -6.58
N ALA A 130 -10.56 3.33 -6.40
CA ALA A 130 -10.18 4.73 -6.59
C ALA A 130 -9.78 5.38 -5.26
N GLY A 131 -8.84 4.74 -4.54
CA GLY A 131 -8.32 5.25 -3.27
C GLY A 131 -7.25 6.33 -3.47
N ILE A 132 -6.84 6.96 -2.37
CA ILE A 132 -5.80 8.00 -2.41
C ILE A 132 -4.43 7.46 -2.90
N LYS A 133 -4.17 6.18 -2.68
CA LYS A 133 -2.94 5.49 -3.06
C LYS A 133 -2.91 5.10 -4.55
N THR A 134 -4.08 5.07 -5.20
CA THR A 134 -4.24 4.65 -6.60
C THR A 134 -3.41 5.50 -7.55
N SER A 135 -3.40 6.83 -7.37
CA SER A 135 -2.61 7.72 -8.22
C SER A 135 -1.12 7.42 -8.13
N THR A 136 -0.59 7.10 -6.94
CA THR A 136 0.83 6.80 -6.75
C THR A 136 1.24 5.56 -7.56
N ILE A 137 0.46 4.47 -7.46
CA ILE A 137 0.73 3.23 -8.19
C ILE A 137 0.72 3.47 -9.69
N LEU A 138 -0.33 4.13 -10.21
CA LEU A 138 -0.48 4.33 -11.66
C LEU A 138 0.60 5.24 -12.23
N ASN A 139 0.99 6.29 -11.51
CA ASN A 139 2.10 7.14 -11.92
C ASN A 139 3.44 6.40 -11.87
N TRP A 140 3.68 5.57 -10.85
CA TRP A 140 4.87 4.74 -10.77
C TRP A 140 4.97 3.72 -11.92
N LEU A 141 3.85 3.08 -12.26
CA LEU A 141 3.77 2.18 -13.42
C LEU A 141 3.81 2.94 -14.76
N GLY A 142 3.51 4.24 -14.76
CA GLY A 142 3.37 5.04 -15.97
C GLY A 142 2.15 4.64 -16.81
N LEU A 143 1.05 4.27 -16.14
CA LEU A 143 -0.21 3.87 -16.76
C LEU A 143 -1.24 4.98 -16.62
N GLY A 144 -2.00 5.22 -17.69
CA GLY A 144 -3.06 6.22 -17.73
C GLY A 144 -4.27 5.76 -18.52
N ASN A 145 -5.05 6.73 -18.98
CA ASN A 145 -6.27 6.49 -19.74
C ASN A 145 -6.07 5.88 -21.14
N LYS A 146 -4.82 5.67 -21.57
CA LYS A 146 -4.49 4.95 -22.80
C LYS A 146 -4.52 3.44 -22.58
N GLU A 147 -4.07 3.00 -21.40
CA GLU A 147 -3.98 1.59 -21.04
C GLU A 147 -5.19 1.14 -20.22
N ILE A 148 -5.72 2.02 -19.36
CA ILE A 148 -6.80 1.69 -18.42
C ILE A 148 -8.03 2.53 -18.75
N GLY A 149 -9.11 1.85 -19.14
CA GLY A 149 -10.35 2.52 -19.58
C GLY A 149 -11.04 3.29 -18.46
N ILE A 150 -11.34 2.61 -17.35
CA ILE A 150 -11.98 3.19 -16.17
C ILE A 150 -11.41 2.58 -14.89
N ILE A 151 -11.67 3.22 -13.76
CA ILE A 151 -11.45 2.63 -12.42
C ILE A 151 -12.78 2.55 -11.70
N CYS A 152 -13.16 1.36 -11.28
CA CYS A 152 -14.38 1.13 -10.53
C CYS A 152 -14.16 1.33 -9.03
N ASP A 153 -15.13 1.89 -8.31
CA ASP A 153 -15.12 2.01 -6.85
C ASP A 153 -16.54 1.85 -6.31
N ARG A 154 -16.69 1.35 -5.07
CA ARG A 154 -18.00 1.20 -4.42
C ARG A 154 -18.53 2.52 -3.85
N ASP A 155 -17.66 3.49 -3.58
CA ASP A 155 -18.05 4.77 -3.01
C ASP A 155 -18.73 5.68 -4.07
N PRO A 156 -20.05 5.93 -3.95
CA PRO A 156 -20.78 6.75 -4.92
C PRO A 156 -20.28 8.20 -4.97
N ASN A 157 -19.65 8.69 -3.90
CA ASN A 157 -19.09 10.03 -3.87
C ASN A 157 -17.89 10.20 -4.81
N LYS A 158 -17.33 9.10 -5.33
CA LYS A 158 -16.22 9.13 -6.28
C LYS A 158 -16.66 9.01 -7.73
N HIS A 159 -17.87 8.51 -7.98
CA HIS A 159 -18.35 8.26 -9.34
C HIS A 159 -18.45 9.57 -10.15
N GLY A 160 -18.07 9.51 -11.42
CA GLY A 160 -18.02 10.68 -12.31
C GLY A 160 -16.82 11.60 -12.06
N LYS A 161 -16.00 11.35 -11.04
CA LYS A 161 -14.70 12.03 -10.86
C LYS A 161 -13.62 11.32 -11.68
N ILE A 162 -12.41 11.86 -11.64
CA ILE A 162 -11.23 11.30 -12.30
C ILE A 162 -10.12 11.03 -11.27
N ILE A 163 -9.28 10.04 -11.55
CA ILE A 163 -8.02 9.90 -10.83
C ILE A 163 -7.08 11.02 -11.29
N PRO A 164 -6.51 11.81 -10.36
CA PRO A 164 -5.66 12.93 -10.70
C PRO A 164 -4.40 12.47 -11.45
N VAL A 165 -3.87 13.37 -12.30
CA VAL A 165 -2.68 13.18 -13.15
C VAL A 165 -2.89 12.20 -14.31
N VAL A 166 -3.46 11.02 -14.06
CA VAL A 166 -3.64 9.96 -15.06
C VAL A 166 -4.95 10.05 -15.84
N ASN A 167 -5.89 10.90 -15.41
CA ASN A 167 -7.15 11.25 -16.10
C ASN A 167 -8.06 10.06 -16.43
N ILE A 168 -8.08 9.05 -15.56
CA ILE A 168 -8.96 7.88 -15.69
C ILE A 168 -10.27 8.14 -14.94
N PRO A 169 -11.45 8.01 -15.58
CA PRO A 169 -12.73 8.23 -14.92
C PRO A 169 -13.04 7.14 -13.88
N VAL A 170 -13.71 7.55 -12.80
CA VAL A 170 -14.16 6.65 -11.74
C VAL A 170 -15.63 6.30 -11.92
N ARG A 171 -15.96 5.00 -11.87
CA ARG A 171 -17.29 4.45 -12.17
C ARG A 171 -17.80 3.49 -11.09
N PRO A 172 -19.10 3.17 -11.06
CA PRO A 172 -19.66 2.11 -10.22
C PRO A 172 -19.11 0.72 -10.58
N VAL A 173 -18.99 -0.16 -9.59
CA VAL A 173 -18.50 -1.54 -9.77
C VAL A 173 -19.42 -2.39 -10.64
N GLU A 174 -20.70 -2.03 -10.73
CA GLU A 174 -21.68 -2.69 -11.57
C GLU A 174 -21.31 -2.61 -13.06
N GLU A 175 -20.59 -1.57 -13.49
CA GLU A 175 -20.14 -1.49 -14.89
C GLU A 175 -19.20 -2.64 -15.26
N LEU A 176 -18.37 -3.08 -14.30
CA LEU A 176 -17.40 -4.16 -14.47
C LEU A 176 -18.10 -5.51 -14.58
N PHE A 177 -19.13 -5.74 -13.77
CA PHE A 177 -19.89 -7.00 -13.78
C PHE A 177 -20.83 -7.11 -15.00
N ASN A 178 -21.27 -5.98 -15.54
CA ASN A 178 -22.17 -5.93 -16.69
C ASN A 178 -21.45 -5.96 -18.06
N GLN A 179 -20.12 -6.13 -18.10
CA GLN A 179 -19.40 -6.22 -19.37
C GLN A 179 -19.88 -7.39 -20.22
N SER A 180 -20.03 -7.18 -21.54
CA SER A 180 -20.43 -8.24 -22.47
C SER A 180 -19.30 -9.25 -22.72
N GLU A 181 -18.08 -8.76 -22.77
CA GLU A 181 -16.86 -9.54 -23.02
C GLU A 181 -16.01 -9.69 -21.75
N PRO A 182 -15.11 -10.70 -21.70
CA PRO A 182 -14.11 -10.82 -20.65
C PRO A 182 -13.16 -9.61 -20.63
N ILE A 183 -12.74 -9.22 -19.42
CA ILE A 183 -11.83 -8.09 -19.21
C ILE A 183 -10.72 -8.45 -18.22
N ALA A 184 -9.65 -7.67 -18.23
CA ALA A 184 -8.65 -7.70 -17.17
C ALA A 184 -8.92 -6.61 -16.14
N VAL A 185 -8.82 -6.96 -14.86
CA VAL A 185 -9.09 -6.06 -13.72
C VAL A 185 -7.86 -5.96 -12.84
N ILE A 186 -7.29 -4.76 -12.74
CA ILE A 186 -6.18 -4.44 -11.84
C ILE A 186 -6.73 -4.06 -10.46
N ILE A 187 -6.34 -4.78 -9.41
CA ILE A 187 -6.70 -4.43 -8.04
C ILE A 187 -5.77 -3.30 -7.55
N LEU A 188 -6.32 -2.09 -7.43
CA LEU A 188 -5.61 -0.87 -7.00
C LEU A 188 -5.81 -0.58 -5.51
N ALA A 189 -6.91 -1.03 -4.93
CA ALA A 189 -7.14 -0.97 -3.48
C ALA A 189 -6.40 -2.13 -2.76
N ILE A 190 -5.06 -2.03 -2.70
CA ILE A 190 -4.15 -3.07 -2.19
C ILE A 190 -4.52 -3.56 -0.78
N ASP A 191 -4.93 -2.64 0.10
CA ASP A 191 -5.29 -2.98 1.49
C ASP A 191 -6.52 -3.92 1.58
N HIS A 192 -7.29 -4.05 0.51
CA HIS A 192 -8.53 -4.85 0.44
C HIS A 192 -8.45 -5.98 -0.59
N VAL A 193 -7.24 -6.38 -1.01
CA VAL A 193 -7.02 -7.39 -2.07
C VAL A 193 -7.85 -8.66 -1.87
N LYS A 194 -7.87 -9.24 -0.65
CA LYS A 194 -8.58 -10.52 -0.40
C LYS A 194 -10.09 -10.40 -0.62
N GLU A 195 -10.69 -9.32 -0.13
CA GLU A 195 -12.14 -9.06 -0.27
C GLU A 195 -12.52 -8.77 -1.72
N ILE A 196 -11.70 -7.98 -2.40
CA ILE A 196 -11.91 -7.62 -3.80
C ILE A 196 -11.73 -8.84 -4.70
N GLU A 197 -10.66 -9.63 -4.52
CA GLU A 197 -10.42 -10.87 -5.26
C GLU A 197 -11.59 -11.84 -5.13
N ALA A 198 -12.11 -12.06 -3.91
CA ALA A 198 -13.28 -12.92 -3.70
C ALA A 198 -14.53 -12.39 -4.42
N THR A 199 -14.72 -11.07 -4.47
CA THR A 199 -15.83 -10.45 -5.21
C THR A 199 -15.64 -10.64 -6.72
N LEU A 200 -14.45 -10.35 -7.24
CA LEU A 200 -14.14 -10.44 -8.66
C LEU A 200 -14.25 -11.89 -9.17
N LEU A 201 -13.73 -12.87 -8.42
CA LEU A 201 -13.84 -14.30 -8.77
C LEU A 201 -15.30 -14.77 -8.88
N LYS A 202 -16.22 -14.16 -8.13
CA LYS A 202 -17.63 -14.52 -8.12
C LYS A 202 -18.43 -13.85 -9.24
N GLU A 203 -18.10 -12.61 -9.57
CA GLU A 203 -18.94 -11.74 -10.40
C GLU A 203 -18.37 -11.50 -11.82
N LEU A 204 -17.07 -11.72 -12.03
CA LEU A 204 -16.48 -11.60 -13.37
C LEU A 204 -16.86 -12.77 -14.27
N LYS A 205 -16.91 -12.50 -15.59
CA LYS A 205 -17.14 -13.51 -16.61
C LYS A 205 -15.95 -14.46 -16.75
N ALA A 206 -16.24 -15.72 -17.11
CA ALA A 206 -15.21 -16.68 -17.52
C ALA A 206 -14.34 -16.11 -18.65
N GLY A 207 -13.03 -16.38 -18.61
CA GLY A 207 -12.03 -15.76 -19.49
C GLY A 207 -11.52 -14.40 -19.01
N SER A 208 -12.12 -13.81 -17.97
CA SER A 208 -11.62 -12.56 -17.38
C SER A 208 -10.34 -12.81 -16.61
N THR A 209 -9.57 -11.76 -16.36
CA THR A 209 -8.28 -11.85 -15.67
C THR A 209 -8.21 -10.88 -14.52
N ILE A 210 -7.76 -11.33 -13.35
CA ILE A 210 -7.49 -10.49 -12.17
C ILE A 210 -5.98 -10.28 -12.08
N ILE A 211 -5.57 -9.01 -11.95
CA ILE A 211 -4.18 -8.60 -11.87
C ILE A 211 -3.93 -8.03 -10.46
N HIS A 212 -3.07 -8.70 -9.71
CA HIS A 212 -2.56 -8.22 -8.44
C HIS A 212 -1.18 -7.63 -8.65
N LEU A 213 -0.93 -6.45 -8.08
CA LEU A 213 0.32 -5.74 -8.28
C LEU A 213 1.34 -6.00 -7.16
N LEU A 214 0.87 -5.98 -5.92
CA LEU A 214 1.69 -5.96 -4.70
C LEU A 214 1.01 -6.78 -3.59
N PRO A 215 1.77 -7.39 -2.66
CA PRO A 215 3.24 -7.43 -2.58
C PRO A 215 3.91 -8.32 -3.62
N GLU A 216 3.13 -9.18 -4.26
CA GLU A 216 3.57 -10.09 -5.30
C GLU A 216 2.73 -9.79 -6.55
N PHE A 217 3.40 -9.64 -7.69
CA PHE A 217 2.72 -9.56 -8.97
C PHE A 217 2.18 -10.94 -9.33
N LYS A 218 0.86 -11.07 -9.36
CA LYS A 218 0.19 -12.33 -9.74
C LYS A 218 -1.00 -12.06 -10.63
N ILE A 219 -1.28 -13.03 -11.49
CA ILE A 219 -2.39 -13.00 -12.43
C ILE A 219 -3.24 -14.25 -12.20
N VAL A 220 -4.56 -14.04 -12.12
CA VAL A 220 -5.54 -15.12 -11.97
C VAL A 220 -6.51 -15.03 -13.14
N SER A 221 -6.46 -15.99 -14.05
CA SER A 221 -7.44 -16.11 -15.15
C SER A 221 -8.62 -16.97 -14.69
N LEU A 222 -9.83 -16.53 -15.05
CA LEU A 222 -11.10 -17.20 -14.75
C LEU A 222 -11.54 -18.15 -15.86
#